data_AF-A0AA36DS98-F1
#
_entry.id   AF-A0AA36DS98-F1
#
_cell.length_a   1.000
_cell.length_b   1.000
_cell.length_c   1.000
_cell.angle_alpha   90.00
_cell.angle_beta   90.00
_cell.angle_gamma   90.00
#
_symmetry.space_group_name_H-M   'P 1'
#
loop_
_entity.id
_entity.type
_entity.pdbx_description
1 polymer ?
#
loop_
_entity_poly.entity_id
_entity_poly.type
_entity_poly.pdbx_seq_one_letter_code
_entity_poly.pdbx_strand_id
1 'polypeptide(L)'
;MEDSDEHQEAPFASNVVEGDIMVGGKNFGCGSSREHAPIAIKAAGVPVVIAADFARIFYRNGINIGLPLLEIGDDVKKISHGDKLRVDTATGNCQCRRFNQLYKE
;
A
#
# COMPACT_ATOMS: atom_id res chain seq x y z
N MET A 1 31.49 -15.98 11.77
CA MET A 1 30.49 -15.22 12.54
C MET A 1 30.77 -13.78 12.19
N GLU A 2 30.10 -13.29 11.17
CA GLU A 2 30.13 -11.87 10.79
C GLU A 2 28.76 -11.33 11.15
N ASP A 3 28.75 -10.42 12.13
CA ASP A 3 27.61 -9.59 12.49
C ASP A 3 27.16 -8.79 11.27
N SER A 4 25.99 -9.14 10.72
CA SER A 4 25.24 -8.24 9.85
C SER A 4 24.16 -7.60 10.70
N ASP A 5 24.45 -6.38 11.19
CA ASP A 5 23.47 -5.45 11.75
C ASP A 5 22.32 -5.28 10.74
N GLU A 6 21.29 -6.11 10.85
CA GLU A 6 19.99 -5.84 10.26
C GLU A 6 19.42 -4.66 11.05
N HIS A 7 19.28 -3.52 10.39
CA HIS A 7 18.41 -2.45 10.85
C HIS A 7 16.99 -3.02 11.01
N GLN A 8 16.69 -3.56 12.20
CA GLN A 8 15.36 -4.00 12.57
C GLN A 8 14.52 -2.73 12.81
N GLU A 9 14.09 -2.12 11.71
CA GLU A 9 12.93 -1.22 11.70
C GLU A 9 11.82 -1.92 12.49
N ALA A 10 11.26 -1.21 13.48
CA ALA A 10 10.24 -1.79 14.33
C ALA A 10 9.09 -2.36 13.47
N PRO A 11 8.46 -3.47 13.89
CA PRO A 11 7.47 -4.16 13.08
C PRO A 11 6.36 -3.19 12.67
N PHE A 12 5.86 -3.31 11.42
CA PHE A 12 4.81 -2.45 10.86
C PHE A 12 3.66 -2.17 11.83
N ALA A 13 3.23 -3.20 12.58
CA ALA A 13 2.14 -3.10 13.54
C ALA A 13 2.38 -2.07 14.67
N SER A 14 3.64 -1.79 15.02
CA SER A 14 4.00 -0.81 16.05
C SER A 14 4.14 0.61 15.51
N ASN A 15 4.31 0.76 14.19
CA ASN A 15 4.62 2.04 13.55
C ASN A 15 3.46 2.62 12.74
N VAL A 16 2.52 1.78 12.28
CA VAL A 16 1.38 2.22 11.48
C VAL A 16 0.45 3.10 12.33
N VAL A 17 0.08 4.25 11.77
CA VAL A 17 -0.94 5.13 12.35
C VAL A 17 -2.09 5.33 11.37
N GLU A 18 -3.25 5.71 11.91
CA GLU A 18 -4.41 6.03 11.09
C GLU A 18 -4.09 7.12 10.06
N GLY A 19 -4.44 6.87 8.79
CA GLY A 19 -4.14 7.77 7.67
C GLY A 19 -2.88 7.42 6.89
N ASP A 20 -2.04 6.50 7.38
CA ASP A 20 -0.87 6.02 6.64
C ASP A 20 -1.29 5.25 5.38
N ILE A 21 -0.57 5.51 4.28
CA ILE A 21 -0.83 4.85 2.99
C ILE A 21 0.12 3.66 2.85
N MET A 22 -0.44 2.49 2.57
CA MET A 22 0.33 1.30 2.29
C MET A 22 0.70 1.24 0.81
N VAL A 23 1.98 0.99 0.52
CA VAL A 23 2.49 0.87 -0.85
C VAL A 23 3.11 -0.51 -1.06
N GLY A 24 2.67 -1.19 -2.11
CA GLY A 24 3.06 -2.55 -2.47
C GLY A 24 3.71 -2.64 -3.85
N GLY A 25 4.41 -3.76 -4.08
CA GLY A 25 4.99 -4.08 -5.38
C GLY A 25 4.01 -4.80 -6.31
N LYS A 26 4.56 -5.68 -7.14
CA LYS A 26 3.77 -6.56 -8.02
C LYS A 26 3.14 -7.69 -7.22
N ASN A 27 1.97 -8.13 -7.68
CA ASN A 27 1.18 -9.21 -7.13
C ASN A 27 0.91 -9.02 -5.63
N PHE A 28 0.57 -7.79 -5.23
CA PHE A 28 0.34 -7.48 -3.82
C PHE A 28 -0.82 -8.30 -3.27
N GLY A 29 -0.64 -8.84 -2.06
CA GLY A 29 -1.62 -9.73 -1.44
C GLY A 29 -1.64 -11.13 -2.07
N CYS A 30 -0.56 -11.54 -2.75
CA CYS A 30 -0.42 -12.90 -3.24
C CYS A 30 -0.39 -13.90 -2.07
N GLY A 31 -1.17 -14.96 -2.20
CA GLY A 31 -1.34 -15.96 -1.16
C GLY A 31 -2.66 -16.69 -1.29
N SER A 32 -2.86 -17.71 -0.44
CA SER A 32 -4.16 -18.35 -0.30
C SER A 32 -5.22 -17.34 0.15
N SER A 33 -6.50 -17.62 -0.13
CA SER A 33 -7.66 -16.76 0.11
C SER A 33 -7.85 -16.38 1.58
N ARG A 34 -6.98 -15.50 2.09
CA ARG A 34 -6.97 -14.99 3.46
C ARG A 34 -7.68 -13.66 3.46
N GLU A 35 -8.99 -13.69 3.66
CA GLU A 35 -9.83 -12.50 3.83
C GLU A 35 -9.38 -11.64 5.01
N HIS A 36 -8.69 -12.22 5.98
CA HIS A 36 -8.12 -11.49 7.12
C HIS A 36 -7.13 -10.39 6.73
N ALA A 37 -6.38 -10.55 5.61
CA ALA A 37 -5.36 -9.58 5.23
C ALA A 37 -5.93 -8.19 4.93
N PRO A 38 -6.88 -8.01 3.99
CA PRO A 38 -7.48 -6.70 3.74
C PRO A 38 -8.25 -6.17 4.97
N ILE A 39 -8.86 -7.05 5.78
CA ILE A 39 -9.55 -6.65 7.02
C ILE A 39 -8.57 -6.03 8.02
N ALA A 40 -7.41 -6.67 8.23
CA ALA A 40 -6.37 -6.17 9.13
C ALA A 40 -5.81 -4.82 8.66
N ILE A 41 -5.58 -4.66 7.35
CA ILE A 41 -5.13 -3.38 6.77
C ILE A 41 -6.15 -2.28 7.01
N LYS A 42 -7.44 -2.55 6.77
CA LYS A 42 -8.51 -1.59 7.02
C LYS A 42 -8.63 -1.25 8.51
N ALA A 43 -8.54 -2.25 9.39
CA ALA A 43 -8.62 -2.06 10.84
C ALA A 43 -7.42 -1.28 11.41
N ALA A 44 -6.26 -1.32 10.73
CA ALA A 44 -5.10 -0.50 11.06
C ALA A 44 -5.26 0.98 10.68
N GLY A 45 -6.38 1.38 10.08
CA GLY A 45 -6.65 2.76 9.70
C GLY A 45 -6.00 3.19 8.38
N VAL A 46 -5.56 2.24 7.55
CA VAL A 46 -5.01 2.52 6.21
C VAL A 46 -6.16 2.94 5.29
N PRO A 47 -6.15 4.18 4.74
CA PRO A 47 -7.26 4.68 3.94
C PRO A 47 -7.23 4.17 2.49
N VAL A 48 -6.06 3.75 1.99
CA VAL A 48 -5.89 3.20 0.64
C VAL A 48 -4.60 2.37 0.56
N VAL A 49 -4.64 1.30 -0.22
CA VAL A 49 -3.44 0.55 -0.63
C VAL A 49 -3.11 0.87 -2.06
N ILE A 50 -1.86 1.24 -2.33
CA ILE A 50 -1.32 1.49 -3.67
C ILE A 50 -0.40 0.33 -4.02
N ALA A 51 -0.49 -0.24 -5.22
CA ALA A 51 0.43 -1.28 -5.66
C ALA A 51 0.76 -1.18 -7.15
N ALA A 52 1.77 -1.94 -7.61
CA ALA A 52 2.01 -2.08 -9.03
C ALA A 52 0.85 -2.85 -9.68
N ASP A 53 0.47 -3.97 -9.07
CA ASP A 53 -0.70 -4.77 -9.39
C ASP A 53 -1.11 -5.60 -8.16
N PHE A 54 -2.37 -6.03 -8.11
CA PHE A 54 -2.90 -6.85 -7.01
C PHE A 54 -3.17 -8.30 -7.42
N ALA A 55 -2.97 -9.23 -6.49
CA ALA A 55 -3.47 -10.58 -6.64
C ALA A 55 -5.02 -10.56 -6.74
N ARG A 56 -5.59 -11.25 -7.73
CA ARG A 56 -7.04 -11.21 -8.03
C ARG A 56 -7.95 -11.43 -6.82
N ILE A 57 -7.58 -12.38 -5.95
CA ILE A 57 -8.37 -12.71 -4.75
C ILE A 57 -8.30 -11.56 -3.74
N PHE A 58 -7.11 -11.03 -3.50
CA PHE A 58 -6.93 -9.89 -2.60
C PHE A 58 -7.71 -8.67 -3.11
N TYR A 59 -7.64 -8.38 -4.41
CA TYR A 59 -8.33 -7.26 -5.03
C TYR A 59 -9.84 -7.31 -4.79
N ARG A 60 -10.47 -8.46 -5.09
CA ARG A 60 -11.91 -8.67 -4.84
C ARG A 60 -12.26 -8.51 -3.36
N ASN A 61 -11.47 -9.12 -2.47
CA ASN A 61 -11.75 -9.10 -1.04
C ASN A 61 -11.61 -7.68 -0.47
N GLY A 62 -10.60 -6.91 -0.92
CA GLY A 62 -10.42 -5.51 -0.54
C GLY A 62 -11.61 -4.64 -0.91
N ILE A 63 -12.10 -4.75 -2.16
CA ILE A 63 -13.30 -4.02 -2.60
C ILE A 63 -14.52 -4.38 -1.76
N ASN A 64 -14.75 -5.67 -1.51
CA ASN A 64 -15.94 -6.13 -0.76
C ASN A 64 -16.01 -5.59 0.66
N ILE A 65 -14.86 -5.35 1.30
CA ILE A 65 -14.81 -4.77 2.65
C ILE A 65 -14.72 -3.24 2.62
N GLY A 66 -14.70 -2.61 1.45
CA GLY A 66 -14.53 -1.17 1.29
C GLY A 66 -13.12 -0.68 1.66
N LEU A 67 -12.08 -1.45 1.31
CA LEU A 67 -10.69 -1.00 1.32
C LEU A 67 -10.33 -0.49 -0.09
N PRO A 68 -10.08 0.81 -0.28
CA PRO A 68 -9.65 1.35 -1.57
C PRO A 68 -8.31 0.75 -2.01
N LEU A 69 -8.26 0.30 -3.27
CA LEU A 69 -7.08 -0.29 -3.89
C LEU A 69 -6.75 0.47 -5.18
N LEU A 70 -5.51 0.94 -5.32
CA LEU A 70 -5.07 1.71 -6.47
C LEU A 70 -3.85 1.08 -7.15
N GLU A 71 -4.02 0.72 -8.41
CA GLU A 71 -2.91 0.26 -9.26
C GLU A 71 -2.29 1.44 -10.00
N ILE A 72 -0.96 1.58 -9.90
CA ILE A 72 -0.15 2.58 -10.62
C ILE A 72 1.02 1.96 -11.40
N GLY A 73 1.09 0.64 -11.51
CA GLY A 73 2.13 -0.05 -12.28
C GLY A 73 3.55 0.21 -11.74
N ASP A 74 4.52 0.35 -12.64
CA ASP A 74 5.92 0.54 -12.25
C ASP A 74 6.21 1.88 -11.54
N ASP A 75 5.25 2.82 -11.54
CA ASP A 75 5.40 4.11 -10.83
C ASP A 75 5.50 3.95 -9.31
N VAL A 76 5.08 2.82 -8.74
CA VAL A 76 5.30 2.54 -7.30
C VAL A 76 6.77 2.62 -6.91
N LYS A 77 7.70 2.34 -7.85
CA LYS A 77 9.16 2.39 -7.61
C LYS A 77 9.65 3.82 -7.33
N LYS A 78 8.86 4.84 -7.70
CA LYS A 78 9.18 6.25 -7.46
C LYS A 78 8.77 6.72 -6.06
N ILE A 79 8.00 5.90 -5.33
CA ILE A 79 7.54 6.17 -3.98
C ILE A 79 8.50 5.51 -2.99
N SER A 80 8.93 6.25 -1.97
CA SER A 80 9.75 5.72 -0.87
C SER A 80 9.03 5.89 0.47
N HIS A 81 9.49 5.13 1.47
CA HIS A 81 9.03 5.29 2.85
C HIS A 81 9.18 6.75 3.32
N GLY A 82 8.18 7.27 4.02
CA GLY A 82 8.11 8.67 4.46
C GLY A 82 7.54 9.66 3.44
N ASP A 83 7.22 9.23 2.22
CA ASP A 83 6.60 10.10 1.22
C ASP A 83 5.16 10.49 1.58
N LYS A 84 4.86 11.79 1.39
CA LYS A 84 3.51 12.31 1.52
C LYS A 84 2.79 12.21 0.19
N LEU A 85 1.80 11.32 0.13
CA LEU A 85 0.95 11.11 -1.03
C LEU A 85 -0.41 11.76 -0.81
N ARG A 86 -0.99 12.30 -1.88
CA ARG A 86 -2.38 12.70 -1.96
C ARG A 86 -3.08 11.77 -2.94
N VAL A 87 -4.08 11.05 -2.47
CA VAL A 87 -4.84 10.12 -3.29
C VAL A 87 -6.27 10.61 -3.39
N ASP A 88 -6.78 10.69 -4.60
CA ASP A 88 -8.19 10.90 -4.89
C ASP A 88 -8.80 9.55 -5.29
N THR A 89 -9.59 8.98 -4.37
CA THR A 89 -10.23 7.68 -4.55
C THR A 89 -11.42 7.74 -5.52
N ALA A 90 -11.97 8.92 -5.83
CA ALA A 90 -13.06 9.07 -6.78
C ALA A 90 -12.55 9.09 -8.22
N THR A 91 -11.42 9.75 -8.47
CA THR A 91 -10.80 9.80 -9.80
C THR A 91 -9.75 8.71 -10.04
N GLY A 92 -9.25 8.09 -8.97
CA GLY A 92 -8.15 7.12 -9.04
C GLY A 92 -6.77 7.76 -9.20
N ASN A 93 -6.65 9.08 -8.99
CA ASN A 93 -5.40 9.81 -9.16
C ASN A 93 -4.58 9.81 -7.88
N CYS A 94 -3.26 9.65 -8.00
CA CYS A 94 -2.31 9.77 -6.89
C CYS A 94 -1.26 10.84 -7.20
N GLN A 95 -0.89 11.67 -6.22
CA GLN A 95 0.14 12.69 -6.35
C GLN A 95 1.15 12.53 -5.22
N CYS A 96 2.45 12.43 -5.54
CA CYS A 96 3.49 12.54 -4.52
C CYS A 96 3.94 13.98 -4.37
N ARG A 97 3.84 14.51 -3.15
CA ARG A 97 4.28 15.89 -2.84
C ARG A 97 5.79 16.07 -2.94
N ARG A 98 6.59 15.00 -2.83
CA ARG A 98 8.05 15.11 -2.92
C ARG A 98 8.52 15.54 -4.31
N PHE A 99 7.74 15.27 -5.35
CA PHE A 99 8.13 15.50 -6.75
C PHE A 99 7.13 16.33 -7.57
N ASN A 100 6.04 16.82 -6.96
CA ASN A 100 4.93 17.44 -7.69
C ASN A 100 4.48 16.58 -8.89
N GLN A 101 4.59 15.25 -8.73
CA GLN A 101 4.42 14.28 -9.81
C GLN A 101 3.07 13.60 -9.64
N LEU A 102 2.27 13.66 -10.72
CA LEU A 102 1.02 12.93 -10.88
C LEU A 102 1.35 11.50 -11.29
N TYR A 103 0.82 10.56 -10.52
CA TYR A 103 0.75 9.15 -10.86
C TYR A 103 -0.71 8.88 -11.22
N LYS A 104 -0.92 8.64 -12.52
CA LYS A 104 -2.15 8.28 -13.24
C LYS A 104 -2.85 9.41 -14.02
N GLU A 105 -3.05 9.11 -15.32
CA GLU A 105 -4.24 9.38 -16.15
C GLU A 105 -4.81 8.01 -16.56
#